data_AF-A0AAD0Y2K2-F1
#
_entry.id   AF-A0AAD0Y2K2-F1
#
_cell.length_a   1.000
_cell.length_b   1.000
_cell.length_c   1.000
_cell.angle_alpha   90.00
_cell.angle_beta   90.00
_cell.angle_gamma   90.00
#
_symmetry.space_group_name_H-M   'P 1'
#
loop_
_entity.id
_entity.type
_entity.pdbx_description
1 polymer ?
#
loop_
_entity_poly.entity_id
_entity_poly.type
_entity_poly.pdbx_seq_one_letter_code
_entity_poly.pdbx_strand_id
1 'polypeptide(L)'
;MRIAKTKIALALGMLVLAAQAQADQLADIKAAGVVKVATFDANPPFGSVDPKTHKIVGYDVDFAEALAKSLGVKLELVATNPANRIPLLQSGKADLIVADITITPERAQVIDFSTPYFVTGQQFLVPAKSPDKLDDYSKARIGAVKGTTGEQALHQRFPQSRVLSYDDIPLALTALRNGNVQAITQDSTILAGLLAEAPDKANFKIIPDLLSKEEIGVGVKKGEPALLKAVNDELVKLEKSGEAAKIYDVWFGPSTKTPQPRAFTIEAK
;
A
#
# COMPACT_ATOMS: atom_id res chain seq x y z
N MET A 1 26.18 -5.62 80.96
CA MET A 1 26.77 -5.64 79.61
C MET A 1 25.66 -5.51 78.59
N ARG A 2 25.66 -4.39 77.85
CA ARG A 2 25.01 -4.07 76.56
C ARG A 2 23.52 -4.36 76.31
N ILE A 3 22.80 -3.24 76.20
CA ILE A 3 21.47 -2.99 75.65
C ILE A 3 21.46 -3.32 74.14
N ALA A 4 20.46 -4.08 73.65
CA ALA A 4 20.19 -4.22 72.21
C ALA A 4 18.91 -3.47 71.85
N LYS A 5 19.07 -2.33 71.17
CA LYS A 5 17.97 -1.51 70.63
C LYS A 5 17.61 -2.03 69.23
N THR A 6 16.40 -2.55 69.07
CA THR A 6 15.82 -2.92 67.78
C THR A 6 15.52 -1.67 66.98
N LYS A 7 16.24 -1.45 65.88
CA LYS A 7 15.95 -0.39 64.91
C LYS A 7 15.04 -0.97 63.82
N ILE A 8 13.80 -0.51 63.77
CA ILE A 8 12.91 -0.68 62.63
C ILE A 8 13.38 0.30 61.54
N ALA A 9 13.92 -0.21 60.45
CA ALA A 9 14.25 0.58 59.27
C ALA A 9 13.04 0.57 58.33
N LEU A 10 12.37 1.71 58.21
CA LEU A 10 11.29 1.95 57.25
C LEU A 10 11.92 2.22 55.87
N ALA A 11 11.88 1.24 54.97
CA ALA A 11 12.32 1.42 53.60
C ALA A 11 11.18 2.06 52.79
N LEU A 12 11.30 3.36 52.50
CA LEU A 12 10.43 4.08 51.57
C LEU A 12 10.82 3.67 50.14
N GLY A 13 10.06 2.76 49.54
CA GLY A 13 10.20 2.43 48.12
C GLY A 13 9.66 3.56 47.26
N MET A 14 10.54 4.33 46.62
CA MET A 14 10.12 5.22 45.52
C MET A 14 9.75 4.35 44.32
N LEU A 15 8.44 4.20 44.05
CA LEU A 15 7.98 3.80 42.72
C LEU A 15 8.36 4.91 41.74
N VAL A 16 9.45 4.71 41.01
CA VAL A 16 9.65 5.43 39.75
C VAL A 16 8.61 4.88 38.79
N LEU A 17 7.49 5.61 38.66
CA LEU A 17 6.63 5.52 37.49
C LEU A 17 7.49 5.96 36.31
N ALA A 18 8.16 5.00 35.67
CA ALA A 18 8.67 5.18 34.34
C ALA A 18 7.44 5.43 33.47
N ALA A 19 7.13 6.71 33.23
CA ALA A 19 6.33 7.07 32.09
C ALA A 19 7.06 6.45 30.90
N GLN A 20 6.51 5.35 30.36
CA GLN A 20 6.88 4.92 29.03
C GLN A 20 6.61 6.14 28.15
N ALA A 21 7.67 6.86 27.79
CA ALA A 21 7.61 7.79 26.69
C ALA A 21 7.20 6.92 25.48
N GLN A 22 5.90 6.88 25.18
CA GLN A 22 5.48 6.49 23.84
C GLN A 22 6.16 7.53 22.94
N ALA A 23 7.21 7.10 22.24
CA ALA A 23 7.80 7.91 21.20
C ALA A 23 6.67 8.21 20.22
N ASP A 24 6.27 9.48 20.16
CA ASP A 24 5.21 9.94 19.28
C ASP A 24 5.82 10.14 17.90
N GLN A 25 5.62 9.20 16.98
CA GLN A 25 6.22 9.26 15.66
C GLN A 25 5.84 10.54 14.91
N LEU A 26 4.66 11.12 15.18
CA LEU A 26 4.27 12.40 14.59
C LEU A 26 5.18 13.53 15.07
N ALA A 27 5.54 13.56 16.35
CA ALA A 27 6.46 14.54 16.90
C ALA A 27 7.87 14.35 16.32
N ASP A 28 8.33 13.11 16.17
CA ASP A 28 9.63 12.79 15.59
C ASP A 28 9.72 13.24 14.12
N ILE A 29 8.70 12.96 13.31
CA ILE A 29 8.60 13.43 11.91
C ILE A 29 8.67 14.95 11.84
N LYS A 30 7.90 15.65 12.69
CA LYS A 30 7.88 17.12 12.73
C LYS A 30 9.21 17.69 13.17
N ALA A 31 9.86 17.10 14.16
CA ALA A 31 11.18 17.52 14.63
C ALA A 31 12.27 17.31 13.57
N ALA A 32 12.20 16.19 12.83
CA ALA A 32 13.10 15.91 11.72
C ALA A 32 12.87 16.83 10.51
N GLY A 33 11.67 17.41 10.38
CA GLY A 33 11.29 18.27 9.25
C GLY A 33 11.13 17.51 7.93
N VAL A 34 11.04 16.17 7.98
CA VAL A 34 10.87 15.29 6.82
C VAL A 34 9.98 14.10 7.20
N VAL A 35 9.09 13.70 6.30
CA VAL A 35 8.36 12.43 6.36
C VAL A 35 8.86 11.51 5.25
N LYS A 36 9.25 10.28 5.61
CA LYS A 36 9.66 9.25 4.66
C LYS A 36 8.46 8.41 4.27
N VAL A 37 8.09 8.41 2.99
CA VAL A 37 6.92 7.67 2.51
C VAL A 37 7.34 6.55 1.58
N ALA A 38 7.04 5.31 1.97
CA ALA A 38 7.19 4.17 1.08
C ALA A 38 6.15 4.25 -0.03
N THR A 39 6.60 4.25 -1.29
CA THR A 39 5.76 4.30 -2.49
C THR A 39 6.31 3.41 -3.60
N PHE A 40 5.46 3.04 -4.57
CA PHE A 40 5.88 2.23 -5.71
C PHE A 40 6.61 3.06 -6.77
N ASP A 41 7.51 2.41 -7.49
CA ASP A 41 8.26 2.97 -8.63
C ASP A 41 8.04 2.19 -9.94
N ALA A 42 7.22 1.14 -9.90
CA ALA A 42 6.98 0.22 -11.02
C ALA A 42 5.52 -0.28 -11.13
N ASN A 43 4.57 0.40 -10.48
CA ASN A 43 3.14 0.04 -10.45
C ASN A 43 2.27 1.25 -10.87
N PRO A 44 2.30 1.65 -12.15
CA PRO A 44 1.42 2.70 -12.65
C PRO A 44 -0.06 2.26 -12.52
N PRO A 45 -0.98 3.18 -12.22
CA PRO A 45 -0.78 4.63 -12.06
C PRO A 45 -0.48 5.08 -10.62
N PHE A 46 -0.29 4.16 -9.67
CA PHE A 46 -0.05 4.52 -8.26
C PHE A 46 1.36 5.04 -8.01
N GLY A 47 2.35 4.46 -8.67
CA GLY A 47 3.73 4.91 -8.59
C GLY A 47 4.59 4.32 -9.70
N SER A 48 5.20 5.19 -10.51
CA SER A 48 6.14 4.82 -11.57
C SER A 48 7.21 5.90 -11.76
N VAL A 49 8.35 5.54 -12.34
CA VAL A 49 9.38 6.51 -12.72
C VAL A 49 8.97 7.21 -14.02
N ASP A 50 8.79 8.53 -13.98
CA ASP A 50 8.59 9.33 -15.18
C ASP A 50 9.87 9.31 -16.04
N PRO A 51 9.79 8.88 -17.32
CA PRO A 51 10.98 8.70 -18.15
C PRO A 51 11.65 10.01 -18.59
N LYS A 52 10.97 11.16 -18.46
CA LYS A 52 11.51 12.48 -18.82
C LYS A 52 12.18 13.16 -17.63
N THR A 53 11.58 13.04 -16.45
CA THR A 53 12.05 13.74 -15.24
C THR A 53 12.87 12.84 -14.31
N HIS A 54 12.81 11.52 -14.50
CA HIS A 54 13.39 10.49 -13.63
C HIS A 54 12.92 10.54 -12.18
N LYS A 55 11.78 11.18 -11.92
CA LYS A 55 11.13 11.22 -10.61
C LYS A 55 10.05 10.15 -10.51
N ILE A 56 9.82 9.65 -9.31
CA ILE A 56 8.65 8.82 -9.03
C ILE A 56 7.43 9.74 -9.04
N VAL A 57 6.42 9.37 -9.81
CA VAL A 57 5.13 10.05 -9.94
C VAL A 57 4.01 9.03 -9.82
N GLY A 58 2.81 9.46 -9.39
CA GLY A 58 1.67 8.56 -9.31
C GLY A 58 0.59 9.05 -8.37
N TYR A 59 -0.55 8.38 -8.37
CA TYR A 59 -1.67 8.68 -7.48
C TYR A 59 -1.24 8.65 -6.00
N ASP A 60 -0.43 7.68 -5.61
CA ASP A 60 0.07 7.58 -4.23
C ASP A 60 1.10 8.66 -3.90
N VAL A 61 1.86 9.12 -4.90
CA VAL A 61 2.81 10.22 -4.74
C VAL A 61 2.07 11.52 -4.46
N ASP A 62 0.99 11.81 -5.17
CA ASP A 62 0.19 13.02 -4.96
C ASP A 62 -0.46 13.03 -3.55
N PHE A 63 -0.92 11.87 -3.06
CA PHE A 63 -1.38 11.74 -1.68
C PHE A 63 -0.24 11.89 -0.67
N ALA A 64 0.94 11.33 -0.94
CA ALA A 64 2.12 11.51 -0.09
C ALA A 64 2.56 12.98 0.00
N GLU A 65 2.51 13.73 -1.10
CA GLU A 65 2.77 15.16 -1.15
C GLU A 65 1.76 15.96 -0.33
N ALA A 66 0.47 15.64 -0.47
CA ALA A 66 -0.59 16.28 0.30
C ALA A 66 -0.43 16.02 1.81
N LEU A 67 -0.09 14.79 2.21
CA LEU A 67 0.19 14.42 3.60
C LEU A 67 1.41 15.18 4.15
N ALA A 68 2.53 15.20 3.42
CA ALA A 68 3.73 15.93 3.84
C ALA A 68 3.45 17.44 4.03
N LYS A 69 2.68 18.03 3.10
CA LYS A 69 2.25 19.43 3.17
C LYS A 69 1.37 19.69 4.41
N SER A 70 0.43 18.79 4.70
CA SER A 70 -0.43 18.90 5.89
C SER A 70 0.36 18.81 7.19
N LEU A 71 1.36 17.93 7.22
CA LEU A 71 2.29 17.78 8.34
C LEU A 71 3.26 18.97 8.50
N GLY A 72 3.42 19.81 7.47
CA GLY A 72 4.34 20.95 7.46
C GLY A 72 5.80 20.55 7.31
N VAL A 73 6.08 19.42 6.68
CA VAL A 73 7.42 18.84 6.53
C VAL A 73 7.75 18.54 5.07
N LYS A 74 9.03 18.26 4.77
CA LYS A 74 9.45 17.81 3.44
C LYS A 74 9.02 16.37 3.20
N LEU A 75 8.74 16.03 1.95
CA LEU A 75 8.54 14.65 1.52
C LEU A 75 9.88 14.02 1.09
N GLU A 76 10.16 12.82 1.60
CA GLU A 76 11.18 11.92 1.07
C GLU A 76 10.51 10.63 0.62
N LEU A 77 10.57 10.32 -0.67
CA LEU A 77 10.03 9.08 -1.20
C LEU A 77 11.03 7.94 -1.05
N VAL A 78 10.55 6.80 -0.54
CA VAL A 78 11.31 5.56 -0.40
C VAL A 78 10.70 4.53 -1.35
N ALA A 79 11.39 4.23 -2.45
CA ALA A 79 10.93 3.24 -3.41
C ALA A 79 10.77 1.86 -2.74
N THR A 80 9.65 1.19 -3.01
CA THR A 80 9.34 -0.13 -2.48
C THR A 80 8.61 -1.01 -3.50
N ASN A 81 8.46 -2.29 -3.15
CA ASN A 81 7.54 -3.23 -3.79
C ASN A 81 6.53 -3.76 -2.75
N PRO A 82 5.52 -4.56 -3.16
CA PRO A 82 4.49 -5.06 -2.25
C PRO A 82 5.03 -5.87 -1.06
N ALA A 83 6.10 -6.66 -1.27
CA ALA A 83 6.70 -7.49 -0.23
C ALA A 83 7.48 -6.67 0.82
N ASN A 84 8.12 -5.56 0.41
CA ASN A 84 9.03 -4.79 1.24
C ASN A 84 8.37 -3.62 1.98
N ARG A 85 7.18 -3.16 1.57
CA ARG A 85 6.55 -1.95 2.14
C ARG A 85 6.30 -2.02 3.65
N ILE A 86 5.84 -3.18 4.17
CA ILE A 86 5.65 -3.39 5.62
C ILE A 86 7.00 -3.49 6.36
N PRO A 87 7.98 -4.31 5.91
CA PRO A 87 9.32 -4.31 6.50
C PRO A 87 10.00 -2.92 6.57
N LEU A 88 9.83 -2.08 5.55
CA LEU A 88 10.37 -0.72 5.55
C LEU A 88 9.75 0.15 6.65
N LEU A 89 8.42 0.07 6.81
CA LEU A 89 7.71 0.76 7.89
C LEU A 89 8.14 0.25 9.28
N GLN A 90 8.18 -1.07 9.48
CA GLN A 90 8.53 -1.66 10.76
C GLN A 90 9.97 -1.36 11.20
N SER A 91 10.90 -1.30 10.24
CA SER A 91 12.30 -0.95 10.49
C SER A 91 12.55 0.55 10.67
N GLY A 92 11.55 1.41 10.46
CA GLY A 92 11.70 2.87 10.51
C GLY A 92 12.45 3.46 9.32
N LYS A 93 12.63 2.69 8.24
CA LYS A 93 13.16 3.20 6.97
C LYS A 93 12.13 4.05 6.22
N ALA A 94 10.84 3.79 6.47
CA ALA A 94 9.73 4.64 6.08
C ALA A 94 8.85 4.94 7.30
N ASP A 95 8.21 6.11 7.29
CA ASP A 95 7.27 6.55 8.31
C ASP A 95 5.83 6.19 7.97
N LEU A 96 5.49 6.23 6.67
CA LEU A 96 4.18 5.91 6.13
C LEU A 96 4.31 4.96 4.94
N ILE A 97 3.29 4.15 4.71
CA ILE A 97 3.09 3.40 3.46
C ILE A 97 1.96 4.06 2.68
N VAL A 98 2.29 4.65 1.53
CA VAL A 98 1.33 5.10 0.51
C VAL A 98 1.76 4.41 -0.78
N ALA A 99 1.35 3.14 -0.90
CA ALA A 99 1.85 2.19 -1.89
C ALA A 99 0.82 1.08 -2.14
N ASP A 100 -0.40 1.46 -2.55
CA ASP A 100 -1.52 0.58 -2.88
C ASP A 100 -1.65 -0.64 -1.93
N ILE A 101 -1.68 -0.37 -0.63
CA ILE A 101 -1.70 -1.40 0.40
C ILE A 101 -3.13 -1.70 0.85
N THR A 102 -3.62 -2.88 0.47
CA THR A 102 -4.91 -3.40 0.92
C THR A 102 -4.98 -3.52 2.44
N ILE A 103 -6.06 -3.00 3.01
CA ILE A 103 -6.41 -3.19 4.41
C ILE A 103 -6.90 -4.63 4.59
N THR A 104 -6.24 -5.38 5.47
CA THR A 104 -6.60 -6.77 5.80
C THR A 104 -6.47 -7.00 7.30
N PRO A 105 -7.25 -7.92 7.90
CA PRO A 105 -7.09 -8.30 9.30
C PRO A 105 -5.67 -8.74 9.66
N GLU A 106 -5.02 -9.50 8.77
CA GLU A 106 -3.67 -10.03 8.97
C GLU A 106 -2.65 -8.89 9.02
N ARG A 107 -2.71 -7.93 8.07
CA ARG A 107 -1.81 -6.77 8.10
C ARG A 107 -2.10 -5.85 9.29
N ALA A 108 -3.37 -5.73 9.70
CA ALA A 108 -3.78 -4.92 10.85
C ALA A 108 -3.25 -5.47 12.20
N GLN A 109 -2.76 -6.72 12.25
CA GLN A 109 -2.08 -7.24 13.43
C GLN A 109 -0.69 -6.60 13.63
N VAL A 110 -0.05 -6.13 12.55
CA VAL A 110 1.36 -5.71 12.57
C VAL A 110 1.59 -4.23 12.25
N ILE A 111 0.59 -3.56 11.65
CA ILE A 111 0.57 -2.12 11.36
C ILE A 111 -0.85 -1.57 11.63
N ASP A 112 -0.99 -0.25 11.69
CA ASP A 112 -2.29 0.43 11.69
C ASP A 112 -2.61 1.00 10.31
N PHE A 113 -3.89 1.16 10.00
CA PHE A 113 -4.36 1.66 8.71
C PHE A 113 -5.27 2.87 8.88
N SER A 114 -5.14 3.82 7.96
CA SER A 114 -6.09 4.91 7.81
C SER A 114 -7.50 4.42 7.41
N THR A 115 -8.43 5.35 7.27
CA THR A 115 -9.61 5.15 6.42
C THR A 115 -9.19 4.83 4.98
N PRO A 116 -9.94 4.00 4.22
CA PRO A 116 -9.61 3.75 2.82
C PRO A 116 -9.58 5.04 2.00
N TYR A 117 -8.56 5.22 1.17
CA TYR A 117 -8.46 6.34 0.23
C TYR A 117 -8.65 5.90 -1.24
N PHE A 118 -8.68 4.59 -1.50
CA PHE A 118 -8.96 4.02 -2.81
C PHE A 118 -9.69 2.67 -2.69
N VAL A 119 -10.44 2.29 -3.73
CA VAL A 119 -11.09 0.98 -3.84
C VAL A 119 -10.75 0.37 -5.19
N THR A 120 -10.30 -0.87 -5.18
CA THR A 120 -9.94 -1.65 -6.37
C THR A 120 -10.41 -3.11 -6.21
N GLY A 121 -9.88 -3.99 -7.04
CA GLY A 121 -10.12 -5.43 -6.98
C GLY A 121 -9.11 -6.17 -7.83
N GLN A 122 -8.72 -7.36 -7.40
CA GLN A 122 -7.78 -8.19 -8.15
C GLN A 122 -8.44 -8.69 -9.45
N GLN A 123 -7.68 -8.70 -10.55
CA GLN A 123 -8.10 -9.24 -11.84
C GLN A 123 -6.97 -10.04 -12.47
N PHE A 124 -7.28 -10.76 -13.55
CA PHE A 124 -6.28 -11.44 -14.36
C PHE A 124 -5.97 -10.66 -15.63
N LEU A 125 -4.69 -10.54 -15.95
CA LEU A 125 -4.20 -10.20 -17.28
C LEU A 125 -3.73 -11.48 -17.97
N VAL A 126 -4.21 -11.69 -19.19
CA VAL A 126 -4.03 -12.92 -19.97
C VAL A 126 -3.72 -12.61 -21.44
N PRO A 127 -3.15 -13.54 -22.23
CA PRO A 127 -3.04 -13.36 -23.67
C PRO A 127 -4.42 -13.13 -24.32
N ALA A 128 -4.50 -12.27 -25.34
CA ALA A 128 -5.77 -11.81 -25.94
C ALA A 128 -6.69 -12.95 -26.43
N LYS A 129 -6.09 -14.08 -26.86
CA LYS A 129 -6.80 -15.26 -27.36
C LYS A 129 -7.20 -16.28 -26.28
N SER A 130 -6.94 -15.98 -25.01
CA SER A 130 -7.22 -16.89 -23.89
C SER A 130 -8.69 -16.83 -23.45
N PRO A 131 -9.17 -17.80 -22.65
CA PRO A 131 -10.52 -17.76 -22.09
C PRO A 131 -10.78 -16.53 -21.22
N ASP A 132 -12.06 -16.15 -21.10
CA ASP A 132 -12.51 -14.92 -20.43
C ASP A 132 -13.01 -15.13 -18.99
N LYS A 133 -13.03 -16.35 -18.46
CA LYS A 133 -13.49 -16.62 -17.09
C LYS A 133 -12.31 -16.95 -16.19
N LEU A 134 -12.31 -16.44 -14.97
CA LEU A 134 -11.27 -16.73 -13.98
C LEU A 134 -11.12 -18.24 -13.70
N ASP A 135 -12.25 -18.96 -13.66
CA ASP A 135 -12.27 -20.38 -13.31
C ASP A 135 -11.61 -21.29 -14.37
N ASP A 136 -11.46 -20.82 -15.61
CA ASP A 136 -10.73 -21.51 -16.67
C ASP A 136 -9.22 -21.64 -16.36
N TYR A 137 -8.71 -20.86 -15.39
CA TYR A 137 -7.32 -20.86 -14.95
C TYR A 137 -7.10 -21.64 -13.64
N SER A 138 -8.11 -22.34 -13.14
CA SER A 138 -8.06 -23.07 -11.85
C SER A 138 -6.91 -24.08 -11.69
N LYS A 139 -6.32 -24.55 -12.81
CA LYS A 139 -5.16 -25.46 -12.87
C LYS A 139 -3.96 -24.87 -13.61
N ALA A 140 -4.02 -23.58 -13.96
CA ALA A 140 -3.00 -22.92 -14.77
C ALA A 140 -1.76 -22.56 -13.93
N ARG A 141 -0.67 -22.22 -14.64
CA ARG A 141 0.44 -21.48 -14.06
C ARG A 141 0.05 -20.01 -14.01
N ILE A 142 -0.04 -19.44 -12.81
CA ILE A 142 -0.45 -18.05 -12.61
C ILE A 142 0.69 -17.28 -11.97
N GLY A 143 1.08 -16.17 -12.56
CA GLY A 143 2.05 -15.25 -11.97
C GLY A 143 1.38 -14.34 -10.94
N ALA A 144 1.99 -14.20 -9.78
CA ALA A 144 1.57 -13.26 -8.75
C ALA A 144 2.76 -12.44 -8.27
N VAL A 145 2.52 -11.27 -7.70
CA VAL A 145 3.57 -10.49 -7.05
C VAL A 145 3.63 -10.86 -5.57
N LYS A 146 4.83 -11.13 -5.06
CA LYS A 146 5.08 -11.55 -3.68
C LYS A 146 4.47 -10.56 -2.68
N GLY A 147 3.76 -11.08 -1.68
CA GLY A 147 3.22 -10.26 -0.58
C GLY A 147 1.93 -9.50 -0.90
N THR A 148 1.32 -9.77 -2.05
CA THR A 148 0.01 -9.21 -2.43
C THR A 148 -1.15 -10.04 -1.87
N THR A 149 -2.30 -9.41 -1.72
CA THR A 149 -3.59 -10.06 -1.45
C THR A 149 -4.01 -10.96 -2.62
N GLY A 150 -3.67 -10.57 -3.86
CA GLY A 150 -3.86 -11.41 -5.05
C GLY A 150 -3.17 -12.77 -4.97
N GLU A 151 -1.89 -12.80 -4.57
CA GLU A 151 -1.16 -14.06 -4.33
C GLU A 151 -1.89 -14.96 -3.33
N GLN A 152 -2.33 -14.39 -2.20
CA GLN A 152 -3.06 -15.12 -1.16
C GLN A 152 -4.42 -15.63 -1.67
N ALA A 153 -5.15 -14.80 -2.41
CA ALA A 153 -6.45 -15.15 -2.98
C ALA A 153 -6.34 -16.30 -3.99
N LEU A 154 -5.25 -16.38 -4.77
CA LEU A 154 -5.00 -17.51 -5.66
C LEU A 154 -4.86 -18.82 -4.88
N HIS A 155 -4.10 -18.83 -3.79
CA HIS A 155 -3.92 -20.04 -2.97
C HIS A 155 -5.23 -20.53 -2.34
N GLN A 156 -6.15 -19.62 -2.05
CA GLN A 156 -7.46 -19.96 -1.46
C GLN A 156 -8.48 -20.39 -2.53
N ARG A 157 -8.63 -19.62 -3.62
CA ARG A 157 -9.66 -19.85 -4.64
C ARG A 157 -9.25 -20.86 -5.71
N PHE A 158 -7.97 -20.92 -6.05
CA PHE A 158 -7.42 -21.81 -7.07
C PHE A 158 -6.30 -22.70 -6.50
N PRO A 159 -6.59 -23.55 -5.50
CA PRO A 159 -5.58 -24.37 -4.83
C PRO A 159 -4.91 -25.41 -5.75
N GLN A 160 -5.50 -25.69 -6.91
CA GLN A 160 -4.93 -26.57 -7.94
C GLN A 160 -4.06 -25.83 -8.97
N SER A 161 -4.01 -24.49 -8.93
CA SER A 161 -3.14 -23.69 -9.78
C SER A 161 -1.70 -23.80 -9.31
N ARG A 162 -0.76 -23.59 -10.25
CA ARG A 162 0.65 -23.42 -9.91
C ARG A 162 0.95 -21.93 -9.85
N VAL A 163 0.98 -21.37 -8.64
CA VAL A 163 1.34 -19.96 -8.42
C VAL A 163 2.85 -19.79 -8.53
N LEU A 164 3.30 -18.84 -9.34
CA LEU A 164 4.70 -18.43 -9.47
C LEU A 164 4.82 -16.97 -8.99
N SER A 165 5.59 -16.76 -7.95
CA SER A 165 5.72 -15.44 -7.32
C SER A 165 6.91 -14.65 -7.88
N TYR A 166 6.65 -13.43 -8.32
CA TYR A 166 7.62 -12.48 -8.87
C TYR A 166 7.83 -11.31 -7.90
N ASP A 167 8.98 -10.65 -8.00
CA ASP A 167 9.32 -9.53 -7.11
C ASP A 167 8.52 -8.25 -7.41
N ASP A 168 8.04 -8.10 -8.64
CA ASP A 168 7.22 -6.98 -9.10
C ASP A 168 6.31 -7.38 -10.29
N ILE A 169 5.39 -6.47 -10.66
CA ILE A 169 4.44 -6.72 -11.74
C ILE A 169 5.08 -6.69 -13.15
N PRO A 170 6.11 -5.86 -13.48
CA PRO A 170 6.81 -5.96 -14.76
C PRO A 170 7.48 -7.32 -15.01
N LEU A 171 8.06 -7.95 -13.99
CA LEU A 171 8.62 -9.30 -14.09
C LEU A 171 7.54 -10.35 -14.34
N ALA A 172 6.39 -10.25 -13.66
CA ALA A 172 5.26 -11.13 -13.91
C ALA A 172 4.73 -10.98 -15.35
N LEU A 173 4.60 -9.74 -15.86
CA LEU A 173 4.22 -9.48 -17.25
C LEU A 173 5.24 -10.05 -18.24
N THR A 174 6.53 -9.98 -17.94
CA THR A 174 7.58 -10.61 -18.76
C THR A 174 7.44 -12.12 -18.78
N ALA A 175 7.12 -12.75 -17.64
CA ALA A 175 6.83 -14.18 -17.61
C ALA A 175 5.58 -14.56 -18.41
N LEU A 176 4.55 -13.71 -18.41
CA LEU A 176 3.35 -13.89 -19.24
C LEU A 176 3.70 -13.81 -20.72
N ARG A 177 4.46 -12.80 -21.15
CA ARG A 177 4.96 -12.63 -22.52
C ARG A 177 5.71 -13.87 -23.00
N ASN A 178 6.52 -14.46 -22.13
CA ASN A 178 7.33 -15.64 -22.44
C ASN A 178 6.55 -16.96 -22.37
N GLY A 179 5.27 -16.94 -21.99
CA GLY A 179 4.45 -18.16 -21.83
C GLY A 179 4.80 -19.01 -20.59
N ASN A 180 5.65 -18.48 -19.70
CA ASN A 180 6.01 -19.15 -18.44
C ASN A 180 4.79 -19.27 -17.53
N VAL A 181 3.87 -18.30 -17.60
CA VAL A 181 2.56 -18.31 -16.94
C VAL A 181 1.46 -18.07 -17.98
N GLN A 182 0.24 -18.52 -17.71
CA GLN A 182 -0.93 -18.33 -18.59
C GLN A 182 -1.76 -17.10 -18.19
N ALA A 183 -1.62 -16.66 -16.95
CA ALA A 183 -2.26 -15.46 -16.41
C ALA A 183 -1.31 -14.80 -15.41
N ILE A 184 -1.47 -13.50 -15.19
CA ILE A 184 -0.94 -12.83 -13.99
C ILE A 184 -2.09 -12.18 -13.23
N THR A 185 -2.00 -12.10 -11.91
CA THR A 185 -2.95 -11.37 -11.06
C THR A 185 -2.34 -10.10 -10.51
N GLN A 186 -3.13 -9.02 -10.52
CA GLN A 186 -2.89 -7.80 -9.75
C GLN A 186 -4.18 -6.98 -9.67
N ASP A 187 -4.19 -5.92 -8.87
CA ASP A 187 -5.29 -4.95 -8.84
C ASP A 187 -5.61 -4.39 -10.24
N SER A 188 -6.91 -4.31 -10.52
CA SER A 188 -7.50 -3.98 -11.82
C SER A 188 -6.91 -2.70 -12.41
N THR A 189 -6.71 -1.69 -11.57
CA THR A 189 -6.16 -0.38 -11.91
C THR A 189 -4.68 -0.43 -12.24
N ILE A 190 -3.88 -1.24 -11.52
CA ILE A 190 -2.47 -1.48 -11.86
C ILE A 190 -2.36 -2.25 -13.17
N LEU A 191 -3.18 -3.30 -13.37
CA LEU A 191 -3.17 -4.05 -14.63
C LEU A 191 -3.53 -3.16 -15.82
N ALA A 192 -4.53 -2.29 -15.66
CA ALA A 192 -4.92 -1.33 -16.68
C ALA A 192 -3.77 -0.36 -17.00
N GLY A 193 -3.18 0.25 -15.98
CA GLY A 193 -2.06 1.19 -16.14
C GLY A 193 -0.86 0.55 -16.82
N LEU A 194 -0.43 -0.62 -16.31
CA LEU A 194 0.67 -1.41 -16.87
C LEU A 194 0.42 -1.78 -18.34
N LEU A 195 -0.79 -2.24 -18.67
CA LEU A 195 -1.13 -2.62 -20.04
C LEU A 195 -1.22 -1.41 -20.96
N ALA A 196 -1.69 -0.26 -20.48
CA ALA A 196 -1.79 0.97 -21.28
C ALA A 196 -0.42 1.53 -21.68
N GLU A 197 0.62 1.25 -20.90
CA GLU A 197 2.01 1.60 -21.18
C GLU A 197 2.75 0.55 -22.00
N ALA A 198 2.25 -0.70 -22.05
CA ALA A 198 2.89 -1.78 -22.78
C ALA A 198 2.84 -1.56 -24.31
N PRO A 199 3.98 -1.65 -25.02
CA PRO A 199 4.02 -1.48 -26.48
C PRO A 199 3.28 -2.61 -27.21
N ASP A 200 3.19 -3.78 -26.60
CA ASP A 200 2.59 -5.01 -27.11
C ASP A 200 1.18 -5.26 -26.54
N LYS A 201 0.52 -4.22 -26.02
CA LYS A 201 -0.78 -4.34 -25.32
C LYS A 201 -1.87 -5.07 -26.10
N ALA A 202 -1.86 -5.01 -27.43
CA ALA A 202 -2.81 -5.73 -28.28
C ALA A 202 -2.73 -7.26 -28.15
N ASN A 203 -1.64 -7.79 -27.60
CA ASN A 203 -1.45 -9.22 -27.37
C ASN A 203 -2.07 -9.72 -26.06
N PHE A 204 -2.59 -8.81 -25.21
CA PHE A 204 -3.15 -9.14 -23.90
C PHE A 204 -4.54 -8.55 -23.72
N LYS A 205 -5.27 -9.10 -22.75
CA LYS A 205 -6.55 -8.58 -22.27
C LYS A 205 -6.66 -8.78 -20.76
N ILE A 206 -7.43 -7.91 -20.12
CA ILE A 206 -7.81 -8.05 -18.72
C ILE A 206 -9.16 -8.76 -18.67
N ILE A 207 -9.28 -9.79 -17.83
CA ILE A 207 -10.55 -10.48 -17.58
C ILE A 207 -11.46 -9.54 -16.78
N PRO A 208 -12.73 -9.32 -17.20
CA PRO A 208 -13.62 -8.36 -16.57
C PRO A 208 -14.00 -8.74 -15.13
N ASP A 209 -14.06 -10.03 -14.82
CA ASP A 209 -14.44 -10.51 -13.49
C ASP A 209 -13.38 -10.17 -12.44
N LEU A 210 -13.82 -9.62 -11.32
CA LEU A 210 -12.97 -9.40 -10.15
C LEU A 210 -12.79 -10.70 -9.35
N LEU A 211 -11.57 -10.94 -8.90
CA LEU A 211 -11.21 -11.98 -7.93
C LEU A 211 -11.55 -11.55 -6.49
N SER A 212 -11.42 -10.26 -6.19
CA SER A 212 -11.67 -9.67 -4.87
C SER A 212 -12.15 -8.22 -5.01
N LYS A 213 -12.69 -7.66 -3.93
CA LYS A 213 -12.82 -6.22 -3.72
C LYS A 213 -11.80 -5.81 -2.66
N GLU A 214 -11.08 -4.73 -2.90
CA GLU A 214 -9.95 -4.30 -2.09
C GLU A 214 -10.10 -2.85 -1.68
N GLU A 215 -9.96 -2.60 -0.38
CA GLU A 215 -9.89 -1.25 0.19
C GLU A 215 -8.45 -0.92 0.50
N ILE A 216 -7.98 0.21 -0.02
CA ILE A 216 -6.58 0.62 0.04
C ILE A 216 -6.46 1.73 1.08
N GLY A 217 -5.54 1.57 2.03
CA GLY A 217 -5.30 2.51 3.12
C GLY A 217 -3.85 3.01 3.16
N VAL A 218 -3.61 4.08 3.91
CA VAL A 218 -2.27 4.48 4.31
C VAL A 218 -1.85 3.62 5.50
N GLY A 219 -0.69 2.96 5.39
CA GLY A 219 -0.11 2.18 6.48
C GLY A 219 0.70 3.07 7.41
N VAL A 220 0.47 2.93 8.72
CA VAL A 220 1.21 3.60 9.80
C VAL A 220 1.75 2.55 10.75
N LYS A 221 2.89 2.81 11.40
CA LYS A 221 3.43 1.88 12.38
C LYS A 221 2.41 1.63 13.50
N LYS A 222 2.38 0.39 14.00
CA LYS A 222 1.43 -0.03 15.04
C LYS A 222 1.61 0.82 16.30
N GLY A 223 0.50 1.31 16.86
CA GLY A 223 0.49 2.04 18.13
C GLY A 223 0.83 3.52 18.02
N GLU A 224 0.64 4.13 16.85
CA GLU A 224 0.92 5.55 16.57
C GLU A 224 -0.39 6.36 16.36
N PRO A 225 -1.24 6.51 17.39
CA PRO A 225 -2.58 7.08 17.23
C PRO A 225 -2.58 8.55 16.79
N ALA A 226 -1.59 9.35 17.20
CA ALA A 226 -1.49 10.75 16.82
C ALA A 226 -1.18 10.91 15.32
N LEU A 227 -0.19 10.15 14.82
CA LEU A 227 0.15 10.11 13.39
C LEU A 227 -1.03 9.58 12.57
N LEU A 228 -1.64 8.48 13.00
CA LEU A 228 -2.81 7.91 12.32
C LEU A 228 -3.97 8.89 12.24
N LYS A 229 -4.23 9.63 13.32
CA LYS A 229 -5.26 10.68 13.33
C LYS A 229 -4.93 11.80 12.33
N ALA A 230 -3.68 12.27 12.30
CA ALA A 230 -3.25 13.31 11.36
C ALA A 230 -3.44 12.87 9.90
N VAL A 231 -3.12 11.61 9.58
CA VAL A 231 -3.35 11.02 8.26
C VAL A 231 -4.85 10.99 7.93
N ASN A 232 -5.69 10.47 8.83
CA ASN A 232 -7.14 10.40 8.61
C ASN A 232 -7.78 11.78 8.43
N ASP A 233 -7.41 12.75 9.27
CA ASP A 233 -7.93 14.12 9.20
C ASP A 233 -7.61 14.74 7.84
N GLU A 234 -6.39 14.54 7.31
CA GLU A 234 -6.01 15.07 5.99
C GLU A 234 -6.74 14.36 4.86
N LEU A 235 -6.83 13.03 4.88
CA LEU A 235 -7.56 12.26 3.86
C LEU A 235 -9.02 12.72 3.73
N VAL A 236 -9.72 12.89 4.86
CA VAL A 236 -11.10 13.40 4.90
C VAL A 236 -11.19 14.87 4.47
N LYS A 237 -10.18 15.69 4.78
CA LYS A 237 -10.13 17.09 4.33
C LYS A 237 -9.93 17.18 2.81
N LEU A 238 -9.07 16.36 2.22
CA LEU A 238 -8.87 16.27 0.77
C LEU A 238 -10.17 15.88 0.05
N GLU A 239 -10.94 14.95 0.63
CA GLU A 239 -12.27 14.62 0.11
C GLU A 239 -13.22 15.82 0.13
N LYS A 240 -13.41 16.43 1.31
CA LYS A 240 -14.39 17.50 1.52
C LYS A 240 -14.08 18.75 0.70
N SER A 241 -12.81 19.01 0.43
CA SER A 241 -12.36 20.14 -0.39
C SER A 241 -12.42 19.87 -1.90
N GLY A 242 -12.67 18.63 -2.32
CA GLY A 242 -12.63 18.19 -3.71
C GLY A 242 -11.21 17.96 -4.26
N GLU A 243 -10.17 18.13 -3.46
CA GLU A 243 -8.79 17.91 -3.89
C GLU A 243 -8.50 16.43 -4.17
N ALA A 244 -9.09 15.51 -3.38
CA ALA A 244 -8.99 14.07 -3.64
C ALA A 244 -9.56 13.68 -5.01
N ALA A 245 -10.64 14.35 -5.45
CA ALA A 245 -11.21 14.14 -6.77
C ALA A 245 -10.29 14.69 -7.88
N LYS A 246 -9.62 15.83 -7.66
CA LYS A 246 -8.64 16.35 -8.62
C LYS A 246 -7.43 15.43 -8.76
N ILE A 247 -6.88 14.93 -7.65
CA ILE A 247 -5.82 13.93 -7.66
C ILE A 247 -6.29 12.70 -8.45
N TYR A 248 -7.50 12.22 -8.17
CA TYR A 248 -8.08 11.10 -8.92
C TYR A 248 -8.15 11.38 -10.43
N ASP A 249 -8.63 12.55 -10.84
CA ASP A 249 -8.77 12.91 -12.25
C ASP A 249 -7.44 13.02 -13.01
N VAL A 250 -6.34 13.35 -12.33
CA VAL A 250 -4.99 13.33 -12.94
C VAL A 250 -4.62 11.92 -13.42
N TRP A 251 -4.98 10.89 -12.65
CA TRP A 251 -4.50 9.51 -12.86
C TRP A 251 -5.55 8.57 -13.47
N PHE A 252 -6.83 8.85 -13.26
CA PHE A 252 -7.97 8.02 -13.67
C PHE A 252 -9.07 8.80 -14.39
N GLY A 253 -8.89 10.11 -14.60
CA GLY A 253 -9.91 10.95 -15.22
C GLY A 253 -10.11 10.67 -16.72
N PRO A 254 -11.11 11.29 -17.36
CA PRO A 254 -11.51 11.01 -18.75
C PRO A 254 -10.41 11.23 -19.81
N SER A 255 -9.40 12.05 -19.50
CA SER A 255 -8.28 12.35 -20.40
C SER A 255 -7.11 11.36 -20.30
N THR A 256 -7.18 10.43 -19.34
CA THR A 256 -6.11 9.45 -19.10
C THR A 256 -6.19 8.28 -20.05
N LYS A 257 -5.13 7.46 -20.12
CA LYS A 257 -5.12 6.26 -20.97
C LYS A 257 -6.05 5.15 -20.46
N THR A 258 -6.43 5.22 -19.19
CA THR A 258 -7.19 4.20 -18.46
C THR A 258 -8.24 4.88 -17.59
N PRO A 259 -9.22 5.57 -18.19
CA PRO A 259 -10.24 6.28 -17.43
C PRO A 259 -11.06 5.30 -16.59
N GLN A 260 -11.29 5.65 -15.34
CA GLN A 260 -12.07 4.84 -14.40
C GLN A 260 -13.04 5.74 -13.62
N PRO A 261 -14.32 5.39 -13.48
CA PRO A 261 -15.24 6.16 -12.66
C PRO A 261 -14.83 6.08 -11.19
N ARG A 262 -14.82 7.22 -10.50
CA ARG A 262 -14.59 7.27 -9.05
C ARG A 262 -15.84 6.77 -8.32
N ALA A 263 -15.81 5.53 -7.85
CA ALA A 263 -16.96 4.85 -7.23
C ALA A 263 -16.84 4.73 -5.69
N PHE A 264 -16.12 5.65 -5.05
CA PHE A 264 -15.90 5.67 -3.61
C PHE A 264 -15.75 7.11 -3.09
N THR A 265 -15.93 7.27 -1.79
CA THR A 265 -15.73 8.52 -1.03
C THR A 265 -14.84 8.22 0.16
N ILE A 266 -13.92 9.13 0.47
CA ILE A 266 -13.01 8.99 1.61
C ILE A 266 -13.69 9.58 2.86
N GLU A 267 -14.14 8.72 3.76
CA GLU A 267 -14.94 9.11 4.93
C GLU A 267 -14.21 8.78 6.24
N ALA A 268 -14.58 9.44 7.34
CA ALA A 268 -14.06 9.07 8.65
C ALA A 268 -14.57 7.67 9.05
N LYS A 269 -13.72 6.87 9.69
CA LYS A 269 -14.11 5.61 10.34
C LYS A 269 -14.81 5.87 11.67
#